data_AF-A0A2S8S8P9-F1
#
_entry.id   AF-A0A2S8S8P9-F1
#
_cell.length_a   1.000
_cell.length_b   1.000
_cell.length_c   1.000
_cell.angle_alpha   90.00
_cell.angle_beta   90.00
_cell.angle_gamma   90.00
#
_symmetry.space_group_name_H-M   'P 1'
#
loop_
_entity.id
_entity.type
_entity.pdbx_description
1 polymer ?
#
loop_
_entity_poly.entity_id
_entity_poly.type
_entity_poly.pdbx_seq_one_letter_code
_entity_poly.pdbx_strand_id
1 'polypeptide(L)'
;MPQTYIDQFFYMDPGSAPPGGTSLTVQKVNFTDSDDDGFIGTATGDTFNGAQVMNVWVGDTITVIMGGSTVTITGVTLYVDDGAGGTYAVFTPTDGTVLQDATFQSSTWVNTSTQTPVSNFGPPCFTPGTLIRVPGGEVAVETLVPGDLVETLDHGAQPLRWVGRRTVEGRGDLAPVAIAAGTLDNLRDLRVSPQHRMLFTGWRAELCTGQAEVLVAAKHLVGQPGITRAPVDEVDYIHLLFDRHEIIFAENTPTESFYPGSEILAADRAMFNEVVRIFPEILRIRAEGAPVARRIGQRHEDRLIAS
;
A
#
# COMPACT_ATOMS: atom_id res chain seq x y z
N MET A 1 -3.48 4.56 -17.37
CA MET A 1 -2.91 5.87 -17.77
C MET A 1 -1.67 6.05 -16.92
N PRO A 2 -0.56 6.61 -17.44
CA PRO A 2 0.68 6.75 -16.65
C PRO A 2 0.40 7.43 -15.30
N GLN A 3 1.00 6.90 -14.23
CA GLN A 3 0.84 7.43 -12.87
C GLN A 3 2.18 7.83 -12.30
N THR A 4 2.27 9.06 -11.80
CA THR A 4 3.51 9.65 -11.25
C THR A 4 3.41 9.80 -9.74
N TYR A 5 4.50 9.45 -9.05
CA TYR A 5 4.63 9.39 -7.60
C TYR A 5 5.89 10.13 -7.16
N ILE A 6 5.92 10.65 -5.93
CA ILE A 6 7.10 11.29 -5.33
C ILE A 6 7.59 10.43 -4.17
N ASP A 7 8.89 10.14 -4.13
CA ASP A 7 9.52 9.46 -2.99
C ASP A 7 10.94 9.98 -2.72
N GLN A 8 11.53 9.54 -1.62
CA GLN A 8 12.88 9.88 -1.15
C GLN A 8 13.94 8.88 -1.64
N PHE A 9 15.09 9.37 -2.05
CA PHE A 9 16.17 8.55 -2.59
C PHE A 9 17.54 9.02 -2.11
N PHE A 10 18.49 8.09 -2.08
CA PHE A 10 19.91 8.39 -2.22
C PHE A 10 20.37 8.04 -3.63
N TYR A 11 21.18 8.91 -4.24
CA TYR A 11 21.90 8.57 -5.47
C TYR A 11 23.12 7.73 -5.10
N MET A 12 22.94 6.41 -5.04
CA MET A 12 23.99 5.46 -4.74
C MET A 12 23.65 4.06 -5.25
N ASP A 13 24.68 3.24 -5.39
CA ASP A 13 24.60 1.84 -5.79
C ASP A 13 25.08 0.96 -4.62
N PRO A 14 24.24 0.17 -3.93
CA PRO A 14 24.69 -0.78 -2.91
C PRO A 14 25.66 -1.85 -3.42
N GLY A 15 25.56 -2.26 -4.70
CA GLY A 15 26.46 -3.22 -5.35
C GLY A 15 27.79 -2.62 -5.82
N SER A 16 27.84 -1.31 -6.00
CA SER A 16 29.05 -0.52 -6.31
C SER A 16 29.17 0.66 -5.35
N ALA A 17 29.22 0.34 -4.06
CA ALA A 17 29.05 1.32 -3.00
C ALA A 17 30.19 2.35 -2.90
N PRO A 18 29.86 3.59 -2.50
CA PRO A 18 30.89 4.59 -2.23
C PRO A 18 31.74 4.20 -0.99
N PRO A 19 32.91 4.82 -0.79
CA PRO A 19 33.71 4.58 0.41
C PRO A 19 32.94 4.93 1.70
N GLY A 20 33.18 4.16 2.76
CA GLY A 20 32.68 4.51 4.10
C GLY A 20 33.12 5.91 4.51
N GLY A 21 32.19 6.70 5.09
CA GLY A 21 32.39 8.12 5.37
C GLY A 21 31.81 9.06 4.31
N THR A 22 31.33 8.55 3.17
CA THR A 22 30.72 9.39 2.12
C THR A 22 29.40 9.98 2.60
N SER A 23 29.20 11.28 2.37
CA SER A 23 27.92 11.94 2.63
C SER A 23 26.88 11.55 1.58
N LEU A 24 25.72 11.10 2.04
CA LEU A 24 24.53 10.84 1.24
C LEU A 24 23.49 11.92 1.54
N THR A 25 23.00 12.56 0.48
CA THR A 25 21.98 13.61 0.58
C THR A 25 20.66 13.09 0.07
N VAL A 26 19.59 13.30 0.84
CA VAL A 26 18.25 12.87 0.45
C VAL A 26 17.74 13.71 -0.71
N GLN A 27 17.27 13.03 -1.74
CA GLN A 27 16.58 13.65 -2.87
C GLN A 27 15.11 13.24 -2.85
N LYS A 28 14.21 14.15 -3.21
CA LYS A 28 12.80 13.82 -3.44
C LYS A 28 12.51 13.93 -4.92
N VAL A 29 12.18 12.81 -5.55
CA VAL A 29 12.13 12.71 -7.01
C VAL A 29 10.88 11.96 -7.45
N ASN A 30 10.44 12.29 -8.67
CA ASN A 30 9.31 11.63 -9.30
C ASN A 30 9.70 10.27 -9.88
N PHE A 31 8.84 9.28 -9.74
CA PHE A 31 8.85 8.08 -10.56
C PHE A 31 7.47 7.88 -11.20
N THR A 32 7.41 7.24 -12.37
CA THR A 32 6.18 7.05 -13.14
C THR A 32 6.04 5.59 -13.52
N ASP A 33 4.93 4.99 -13.11
CA ASP A 33 4.40 3.73 -13.63
C ASP A 33 3.69 4.05 -14.95
N SER A 34 4.37 3.74 -16.06
CA SER A 34 3.96 4.19 -17.39
C SER A 34 2.79 3.37 -17.94
N ASP A 35 2.70 2.09 -17.57
CA ASP A 35 1.68 1.16 -18.09
C ASP A 35 0.56 0.85 -17.09
N ASP A 36 0.63 1.44 -15.88
CA ASP A 36 -0.39 1.38 -14.84
C ASP A 36 -0.68 -0.06 -14.43
N ASP A 37 0.39 -0.84 -14.26
CA ASP A 37 0.36 -2.22 -13.82
C ASP A 37 0.59 -2.39 -12.31
N GLY A 38 0.98 -1.31 -11.62
CA GLY A 38 1.21 -1.25 -10.19
C GLY A 38 2.61 -1.64 -9.76
N PHE A 39 3.54 -1.78 -10.70
CA PHE A 39 4.94 -2.06 -10.45
C PHE A 39 5.83 -1.05 -11.16
N ILE A 40 7.01 -0.82 -10.59
CA ILE A 40 8.15 -0.25 -11.29
C ILE A 40 9.03 -1.42 -11.70
N GLY A 41 9.17 -1.61 -13.00
CA GLY A 41 9.86 -2.73 -13.60
C GLY A 41 10.63 -2.36 -14.87
N THR A 42 11.29 -3.35 -15.45
CA THR A 42 12.22 -3.17 -16.56
C THR A 42 11.55 -3.30 -17.94
N ALA A 43 10.41 -3.97 -18.01
CA ALA A 43 9.77 -4.40 -19.26
C ALA A 43 8.68 -3.43 -19.76
N THR A 44 8.34 -2.44 -18.96
CA THR A 44 7.06 -1.70 -18.99
C THR A 44 7.22 -0.23 -19.41
N GLY A 45 8.46 0.28 -19.45
CA GLY A 45 8.75 1.67 -19.85
C GLY A 45 8.57 2.68 -18.71
N ASP A 46 8.64 2.21 -17.46
CA ASP A 46 8.56 3.05 -16.27
C ASP A 46 9.73 4.04 -16.22
N THR A 47 9.49 5.20 -15.62
CA THR A 47 10.48 6.27 -15.62
C THR A 47 10.79 6.79 -14.22
N PHE A 48 12.05 7.11 -13.98
CA PHE A 48 12.50 7.88 -12.83
C PHE A 48 12.95 9.25 -13.33
N ASN A 49 12.30 10.31 -12.87
CA ASN A 49 12.47 11.68 -13.35
C ASN A 49 12.40 11.83 -14.89
N GLY A 50 11.56 11.02 -15.54
CA GLY A 50 11.42 10.97 -16.99
C GLY A 50 12.46 10.14 -17.74
N ALA A 51 13.46 9.57 -17.06
CA ALA A 51 14.43 8.63 -17.63
C ALA A 51 14.01 7.19 -17.38
N GLN A 52 14.29 6.27 -18.31
CA GLN A 52 13.80 4.90 -18.23
C GLN A 52 14.44 4.11 -17.07
N VAL A 53 13.62 3.38 -16.32
CA VAL A 53 14.09 2.38 -15.35
C VAL A 53 14.49 1.11 -16.09
N MET A 54 15.74 0.70 -15.91
CA MET A 54 16.37 -0.40 -16.65
C MET A 54 16.45 -1.68 -15.83
N ASN A 55 16.70 -1.57 -14.51
CA ASN A 55 16.78 -2.70 -13.58
C ASN A 55 16.27 -2.30 -12.19
N VAL A 56 15.72 -3.27 -11.46
CA VAL A 56 15.16 -3.08 -10.12
C VAL A 56 15.63 -4.22 -9.21
N TRP A 57 16.22 -3.89 -8.07
CA TRP A 57 16.82 -4.86 -7.15
C TRP A 57 16.23 -4.68 -5.76
N VAL A 58 15.31 -5.56 -5.38
CA VAL A 58 14.60 -5.49 -4.09
C VAL A 58 15.36 -6.30 -3.05
N GLY A 59 15.62 -5.70 -1.89
CA GLY A 59 16.28 -6.35 -0.75
C GLY A 59 17.74 -5.96 -0.55
N ASP A 60 18.25 -4.97 -1.30
CA ASP A 60 19.53 -4.36 -1.00
C ASP A 60 19.49 -3.71 0.39
N THR A 61 20.63 -3.72 1.10
CA THR A 61 20.74 -3.04 2.38
C THR A 61 21.89 -2.05 2.40
N ILE A 62 21.71 -0.94 3.12
CA ILE A 62 22.76 0.03 3.41
C ILE A 62 22.83 0.25 4.92
N THR A 63 24.04 0.44 5.45
CA THR A 63 24.26 0.89 6.81
C THR A 63 24.83 2.30 6.75
N VAL A 64 24.21 3.21 7.48
CA VAL A 64 24.55 4.64 7.49
C VAL A 64 24.57 5.19 8.91
N ILE A 65 25.26 6.31 9.12
CA ILE A 65 25.09 7.14 10.33
C ILE A 65 24.10 8.24 9.98
N MET A 66 22.95 8.25 10.64
CA MET A 66 21.86 9.20 10.41
C MET A 66 21.35 9.71 11.75
N GLY A 67 21.25 11.03 11.92
CA GLY A 67 20.87 11.63 13.21
C GLY A 67 21.79 11.23 14.38
N GLY A 68 23.07 10.92 14.10
CA GLY A 68 24.05 10.50 15.10
C GLY A 68 23.97 9.02 15.50
N SER A 69 23.09 8.22 14.89
CA SER A 69 22.96 6.79 15.16
C SER A 69 23.28 5.95 13.93
N THR A 70 23.84 4.76 14.13
CA THR A 70 24.01 3.77 13.06
C THR A 70 22.69 3.09 12.77
N VAL A 71 22.26 3.12 11.51
CA VAL A 71 20.99 2.56 11.04
C VAL A 71 21.27 1.66 9.83
N THR A 72 20.75 0.45 9.83
CA THR A 72 20.71 -0.43 8.65
C THR A 72 19.33 -0.33 8.02
N ILE A 73 19.32 -0.10 6.71
CA ILE A 73 18.14 0.20 5.91
C ILE A 73 18.03 -0.85 4.81
N THR A 74 16.91 -1.55 4.72
CA THR A 74 16.55 -2.42 3.59
C THR A 74 15.73 -1.63 2.58
N GLY A 75 16.05 -1.76 1.30
CA GLY A 75 15.44 -0.97 0.25
C GLY A 75 15.39 -1.65 -1.11
N VAL A 76 15.12 -0.82 -2.10
CA VAL A 76 15.18 -1.17 -3.51
C VAL A 76 16.16 -0.24 -4.23
N THR A 77 16.97 -0.82 -5.10
CA THR A 77 17.86 -0.09 -6.00
C THR A 77 17.28 -0.09 -7.41
N LEU A 78 17.12 1.09 -7.99
CA LEU A 78 16.73 1.27 -9.38
C LEU A 78 17.96 1.70 -10.19
N TYR A 79 18.24 1.01 -11.29
CA TYR A 79 19.17 1.49 -12.30
C TYR A 79 18.39 2.22 -13.37
N VAL A 80 18.79 3.45 -13.63
CA VAL A 80 18.09 4.38 -14.51
C VAL A 80 19.02 4.78 -15.65
N ASP A 81 18.47 4.86 -16.86
CA ASP A 81 19.20 5.34 -18.04
C ASP A 81 19.71 6.77 -17.81
N ASP A 82 20.98 7.01 -18.13
CA ASP A 82 21.59 8.34 -18.05
C ASP A 82 21.44 9.17 -19.35
N GLY A 83 20.88 8.57 -20.40
CA GLY A 83 20.70 9.21 -21.72
C GLY A 83 21.99 9.37 -22.53
N ALA A 84 23.12 8.86 -22.03
CA ALA A 84 24.44 8.87 -22.65
C ALA A 84 24.97 7.44 -22.93
N GLY A 85 24.11 6.42 -22.77
CA GLY A 85 24.45 5.02 -22.99
C GLY A 85 24.99 4.30 -21.75
N GLY A 86 24.88 4.93 -20.57
CA GLY A 86 25.18 4.36 -19.27
C GLY A 86 23.94 4.26 -18.37
N THR A 87 24.16 3.94 -17.10
CA THR A 87 23.12 3.96 -16.08
C THR A 87 23.65 4.56 -14.78
N TYR A 88 22.76 5.12 -13.98
CA TYR A 88 23.03 5.49 -12.59
C TYR A 88 22.06 4.76 -11.66
N ALA A 89 22.48 4.55 -10.42
CA ALA A 89 21.68 3.87 -9.40
C ALA A 89 21.08 4.87 -8.40
N VAL A 90 19.84 4.59 -7.99
CA VAL A 90 19.18 5.26 -6.87
C VAL A 90 18.64 4.22 -5.91
N PHE A 91 18.71 4.51 -4.62
CA PHE A 91 18.25 3.65 -3.53
C PHE A 91 17.13 4.34 -2.76
N THR A 92 16.01 3.66 -2.55
CA THR A 92 14.93 4.09 -1.64
C THR A 92 14.61 3.00 -0.60
N PRO A 93 14.33 3.37 0.66
CA PRO A 93 13.96 2.43 1.71
C PRO A 93 12.59 1.79 1.44
N THR A 94 12.53 0.46 1.57
CA THR A 94 11.28 -0.33 1.58
C THR A 94 10.96 -0.84 2.98
N ASP A 95 11.92 -0.75 3.89
CA ASP A 95 11.71 -0.86 5.32
C ASP A 95 11.23 0.44 5.96
N GLY A 96 10.75 1.41 5.17
CA GLY A 96 10.11 2.66 5.61
C GLY A 96 10.89 3.49 6.62
N THR A 97 12.19 3.31 6.65
CA THR A 97 13.10 4.31 7.17
C THR A 97 12.82 5.64 6.46
N VAL A 98 12.69 6.73 7.23
CA VAL A 98 12.68 8.07 6.65
C VAL A 98 14.11 8.51 6.47
N LEU A 99 14.54 8.68 5.22
CA LEU A 99 15.86 9.15 4.91
C LEU A 99 16.05 10.58 5.43
N GLN A 100 17.22 10.79 6.00
CA GLN A 100 17.81 12.10 6.26
C GLN A 100 19.22 12.07 5.69
N ASP A 101 19.84 13.24 5.58
CA ASP A 101 21.25 13.28 5.20
C ASP A 101 22.06 12.40 6.16
N ALA A 102 22.88 11.55 5.57
CA ALA A 102 23.52 10.45 6.28
C ALA A 102 24.96 10.27 5.83
N THR A 103 25.73 9.56 6.63
CA THR A 103 27.10 9.17 6.28
C THR A 103 27.14 7.67 6.03
N PHE A 104 27.48 7.27 4.81
CA PHE A 104 27.57 5.87 4.41
C PHE A 104 28.60 5.09 5.25
N GLN A 105 28.31 3.83 5.57
CA GLN A 105 29.23 2.92 6.25
C GLN A 105 29.51 1.66 5.42
N SER A 106 28.46 0.93 5.05
CA SER A 106 28.56 -0.34 4.31
C SER A 106 27.24 -0.69 3.60
N SER A 107 27.27 -1.70 2.74
CA SER A 107 26.09 -2.20 2.04
C SER A 107 26.16 -3.72 1.84
N THR A 108 25.00 -4.32 1.56
CA THR A 108 24.87 -5.65 0.97
C THR A 108 23.92 -5.55 -0.21
N TRP A 109 24.10 -6.39 -1.23
CA TRP A 109 23.27 -6.38 -2.43
C TRP A 109 22.73 -7.77 -2.78
N VAL A 110 21.63 -7.79 -3.51
CA VAL A 110 21.05 -9.01 -4.10
C VAL A 110 21.56 -9.23 -5.53
N ASN A 111 21.45 -10.46 -6.04
CA ASN A 111 21.98 -10.85 -7.35
C ASN A 111 20.89 -11.18 -8.39
N THR A 112 19.62 -10.88 -8.09
CA THR A 112 18.51 -11.07 -9.04
C THR A 112 17.67 -9.80 -9.19
N SER A 113 17.56 -9.29 -10.42
CA SER A 113 16.66 -8.17 -10.75
C SER A 113 15.20 -8.65 -10.77
N THR A 114 14.29 -7.80 -10.31
CA THR A 114 12.86 -8.06 -10.21
C THR A 114 12.06 -6.80 -10.59
N GLN A 115 10.88 -6.60 -10.01
CA GLN A 115 10.06 -5.39 -10.06
C GLN A 115 9.64 -5.02 -8.62
N THR A 116 9.39 -3.74 -8.36
CA THR A 116 8.97 -3.26 -7.04
C THR A 116 7.57 -2.66 -7.14
N PRO A 117 6.64 -2.98 -6.24
CA PRO A 117 5.30 -2.39 -6.29
C PRO A 117 5.38 -0.87 -6.07
N VAL A 118 4.63 -0.09 -6.86
CA VAL A 118 4.58 1.39 -6.78
C VAL A 118 3.98 1.92 -5.46
N SER A 119 3.48 1.00 -4.62
CA SER A 119 2.88 1.21 -3.30
C SER A 119 2.25 2.60 -3.10
N ASN A 120 1.16 2.85 -3.84
CA ASN A 120 0.26 3.99 -3.62
C ASN A 120 -1.18 3.60 -3.94
N PHE A 121 -2.10 3.75 -2.98
CA PHE A 121 -2.82 5.02 -2.77
C PHE A 121 -3.58 4.91 -1.46
N GLY A 122 -2.89 5.32 -0.39
CA GLY A 122 -3.42 5.26 0.96
C GLY A 122 -3.71 3.83 1.44
N PRO A 123 -3.91 3.65 2.75
CA PRO A 123 -4.44 2.38 3.21
C PRO A 123 -5.88 2.16 2.70
N PRO A 124 -6.43 0.94 2.80
CA PRO A 124 -7.87 0.73 2.61
C PRO A 124 -8.65 1.62 3.57
N CYS A 125 -9.59 2.40 3.03
CA CYS A 125 -10.41 3.34 3.80
C CYS A 125 -11.89 3.16 3.52
N PHE A 126 -12.71 3.42 4.52
CA PHE A 126 -14.13 3.68 4.39
C PHE A 126 -14.39 5.18 4.30
N THR A 127 -15.56 5.58 3.80
CA THR A 127 -16.05 6.96 3.89
C THR A 127 -17.12 7.11 4.97
N PRO A 128 -17.34 8.29 5.55
CA PRO A 128 -18.42 8.51 6.51
C PRO A 128 -19.78 8.03 6.03
N GLY A 129 -20.59 7.51 6.95
CA GLY A 129 -21.91 6.96 6.71
C GLY A 129 -21.92 5.48 6.33
N THR A 130 -20.76 4.89 6.03
CA THR A 130 -20.61 3.43 5.85
C THR A 130 -20.93 2.72 7.16
N LEU A 131 -21.90 1.80 7.13
CA LEU A 131 -22.26 0.96 8.26
C LEU A 131 -21.33 -0.24 8.37
N ILE A 132 -20.75 -0.42 9.56
CA ILE A 132 -19.89 -1.55 9.92
C ILE A 132 -20.66 -2.45 10.87
N ARG A 133 -20.62 -3.77 10.61
CA ARG A 133 -21.28 -4.74 11.48
C ARG A 133 -20.58 -4.88 12.82
N VAL A 134 -21.35 -4.79 13.89
CA VAL A 134 -20.92 -4.93 15.27
C VAL A 134 -21.87 -5.88 16.02
N PRO A 135 -21.49 -6.42 17.19
CA PRO A 135 -22.40 -7.25 17.97
C PRO A 135 -23.72 -6.53 18.25
N GLY A 136 -24.82 -7.10 17.76
CA GLY A 136 -26.17 -6.57 17.96
C GLY A 136 -26.64 -5.53 16.94
N GLY A 137 -25.90 -5.27 15.86
CA GLY A 137 -26.37 -4.43 14.76
C GLY A 137 -25.27 -3.89 13.86
N GLU A 138 -25.46 -2.66 13.38
CA GLU A 138 -24.51 -1.95 12.54
C GLU A 138 -24.36 -0.51 13.05
N VAL A 139 -23.16 0.04 12.95
CA VAL A 139 -22.87 1.42 13.36
C VAL A 139 -22.09 2.14 12.28
N ALA A 140 -22.24 3.46 12.19
CA ALA A 140 -21.52 4.25 11.21
C ALA A 140 -20.02 4.27 11.55
N VAL A 141 -19.18 4.07 10.54
CA VAL A 141 -17.72 3.91 10.70
C VAL A 141 -17.05 5.09 11.41
N GLU A 142 -17.56 6.31 11.22
CA GLU A 142 -17.05 7.52 11.88
C GLU A 142 -17.36 7.61 13.38
N THR A 143 -18.20 6.72 13.90
CA THR A 143 -18.56 6.67 15.33
C THR A 143 -17.75 5.64 16.11
N LEU A 144 -17.04 4.74 15.41
CA LEU A 144 -16.21 3.70 16.01
C LEU A 144 -14.99 4.31 16.70
N VAL A 145 -14.65 3.77 17.87
CA VAL A 145 -13.47 4.14 18.64
C VAL A 145 -12.65 2.91 19.03
N PRO A 146 -11.35 3.08 19.34
CA PRO A 146 -10.54 1.99 19.88
C PRO A 146 -11.21 1.33 21.09
N GLY A 147 -11.26 0.00 21.08
CA GLY A 147 -11.92 -0.83 22.09
C GLY A 147 -13.30 -1.35 21.68
N ASP A 148 -13.97 -0.71 20.70
CA ASP A 148 -15.26 -1.20 20.20
C ASP A 148 -15.10 -2.56 19.52
N LEU A 149 -16.11 -3.43 19.68
CA LEU A 149 -16.14 -4.75 19.06
C LEU A 149 -16.76 -4.68 17.66
N VAL A 150 -16.04 -5.19 16.67
CA VAL A 150 -16.49 -5.31 15.27
C VAL A 150 -16.57 -6.79 14.90
N GLU A 151 -17.63 -7.19 14.22
CA GLU A 151 -17.76 -8.58 13.76
C GLU A 151 -16.79 -8.86 12.61
N THR A 152 -15.99 -9.91 12.78
CA THR A 152 -15.06 -10.42 11.76
C THR A 152 -15.54 -11.75 11.21
N LEU A 153 -15.12 -12.09 10.00
CA LEU A 153 -15.49 -13.34 9.33
C LEU A 153 -14.93 -14.57 10.06
N ASP A 154 -13.66 -14.51 10.49
CA ASP A 154 -12.90 -15.69 10.93
C ASP A 154 -12.83 -15.84 12.46
N HIS A 155 -12.84 -14.72 13.19
CA HIS A 155 -12.48 -14.70 14.61
C HIS A 155 -13.61 -14.18 15.52
N GLY A 156 -14.84 -14.08 15.00
CA GLY A 156 -15.95 -13.48 15.74
C GLY A 156 -15.72 -11.99 16.01
N ALA A 157 -16.33 -11.44 17.06
CA ALA A 157 -16.20 -10.02 17.36
C ALA A 157 -14.80 -9.69 17.92
N GLN A 158 -14.06 -8.81 17.24
CA GLN A 158 -12.70 -8.41 17.61
C GLN A 158 -12.66 -6.93 18.03
N PRO A 159 -11.84 -6.57 19.04
CA PRO A 159 -11.73 -5.19 19.48
C PRO A 159 -10.90 -4.36 18.49
N LEU A 160 -11.41 -3.19 18.12
CA LEU A 160 -10.65 -2.20 17.39
C LEU A 160 -9.46 -1.74 18.21
N ARG A 161 -8.31 -1.68 17.54
CA ARG A 161 -7.06 -1.21 18.13
C ARG A 161 -6.83 0.25 17.78
N TRP A 162 -7.13 0.63 16.56
CA TRP A 162 -6.97 2.00 16.12
C TRP A 162 -8.00 2.36 15.07
N VAL A 163 -8.41 3.63 15.10
CA VAL A 163 -9.25 4.26 14.11
C VAL A 163 -8.50 5.48 13.57
N GLY A 164 -8.12 5.43 12.31
CA GLY A 164 -7.45 6.53 11.62
C GLY A 164 -8.42 7.33 10.79
N ARG A 165 -8.21 8.65 10.69
CA ARG A 165 -8.98 9.50 9.79
C ARG A 165 -8.05 10.43 9.02
N ARG A 166 -8.29 10.55 7.73
CA ARG A 166 -7.58 11.50 6.86
C ARG A 166 -8.53 12.12 5.85
N THR A 167 -8.45 13.42 5.72
CA THR A 167 -9.18 14.19 4.72
C THR A 167 -8.25 14.46 3.54
N VAL A 168 -8.70 14.19 2.31
CA VAL A 168 -7.93 14.39 1.07
C VAL A 168 -8.82 14.93 -0.04
N GLU A 169 -8.19 15.48 -1.09
CA GLU A 169 -8.90 15.81 -2.33
C GLU A 169 -9.43 14.51 -2.98
N GLY A 170 -10.73 14.44 -3.21
CA GLY A 170 -11.40 13.23 -3.72
C GLY A 170 -11.40 13.12 -5.24
N ARG A 171 -10.31 13.51 -5.91
CA ARG A 171 -10.17 13.54 -7.37
C ARG A 171 -9.02 12.64 -7.83
N GLY A 172 -8.98 12.34 -9.12
CA GLY A 172 -7.93 11.50 -9.72
C GLY A 172 -7.83 10.12 -9.05
N ASP A 173 -6.65 9.79 -8.53
CA ASP A 173 -6.33 8.50 -7.91
C ASP A 173 -6.79 8.36 -6.46
N LEU A 174 -7.23 9.46 -5.85
CA LEU A 174 -7.88 9.46 -4.54
C LEU A 174 -9.40 9.58 -4.64
N ALA A 175 -9.95 9.60 -5.87
CA ALA A 175 -11.39 9.61 -6.08
C ALA A 175 -12.03 8.31 -5.56
N PRO A 176 -13.03 8.38 -4.67
CA PRO A 176 -13.70 7.20 -4.15
C PRO A 176 -14.24 6.28 -5.25
N VAL A 177 -14.29 4.98 -4.97
CA VAL A 177 -15.05 4.02 -5.78
C VAL A 177 -16.41 3.82 -5.13
N ALA A 178 -17.47 4.08 -5.89
CA ALA A 178 -18.85 3.84 -5.49
C ALA A 178 -19.32 2.49 -6.02
N ILE A 179 -19.86 1.67 -5.11
CA ILE A 179 -20.43 0.35 -5.35
C ILE A 179 -21.91 0.46 -5.01
N ALA A 180 -22.77 0.37 -6.01
CA ALA A 180 -24.22 0.51 -5.85
C ALA A 180 -24.80 -0.64 -5.00
N ALA A 181 -25.87 -0.38 -4.25
CA ALA A 181 -26.58 -1.40 -3.49
C ALA A 181 -26.89 -2.65 -4.34
N GLY A 182 -26.62 -3.83 -3.77
CA GLY A 182 -26.84 -5.14 -4.40
C GLY A 182 -25.77 -5.58 -5.40
N THR A 183 -24.70 -4.81 -5.61
CA THR A 183 -23.66 -5.16 -6.59
C THR A 183 -22.72 -6.27 -6.07
N LEU A 184 -22.33 -6.18 -4.80
CA LEU A 184 -21.47 -7.16 -4.10
C LEU A 184 -22.18 -7.68 -2.85
N ASP A 185 -23.49 -7.93 -2.96
CA ASP A 185 -24.39 -8.27 -1.84
C ASP A 185 -24.45 -7.20 -0.74
N ASN A 186 -23.97 -5.99 -1.03
CA ASN A 186 -24.07 -4.84 -0.14
C ASN A 186 -25.52 -4.37 -0.04
N LEU A 187 -25.99 -4.07 1.17
CA LEU A 187 -27.37 -3.64 1.40
C LEU A 187 -27.62 -2.18 1.00
N ARG A 188 -26.57 -1.35 0.99
CA ARG A 188 -26.62 0.08 0.66
C ARG A 188 -25.44 0.45 -0.22
N ASP A 189 -25.53 1.61 -0.86
CA ASP A 189 -24.41 2.17 -1.62
C ASP A 189 -23.17 2.28 -0.73
N LEU A 190 -22.08 1.65 -1.15
CA LEU A 190 -20.81 1.62 -0.44
C LEU A 190 -19.79 2.48 -1.20
N ARG A 191 -19.08 3.34 -0.46
CA ARG A 191 -17.96 4.12 -1.00
C ARG A 191 -16.69 3.76 -0.25
N VAL A 192 -15.65 3.44 -1.00
CA VAL A 192 -14.35 3.02 -0.45
C VAL A 192 -13.22 3.70 -1.20
N SER A 193 -12.04 3.72 -0.59
CA SER A 193 -10.84 4.16 -1.30
C SER A 193 -10.52 3.22 -2.48
N PRO A 194 -9.86 3.71 -3.55
CA PRO A 194 -9.58 2.90 -4.74
C PRO A 194 -8.82 1.58 -4.46
N GLN A 195 -7.94 1.57 -3.47
CA GLN A 195 -7.16 0.39 -3.11
C GLN A 195 -7.86 -0.53 -2.11
N HIS A 196 -9.03 -0.15 -1.60
CA HIS A 196 -9.77 -0.96 -0.64
C HIS A 196 -10.14 -2.31 -1.26
N ARG A 197 -9.75 -3.40 -0.60
CA ARG A 197 -10.02 -4.74 -1.14
C ARG A 197 -11.33 -5.32 -0.64
N MET A 198 -12.12 -5.78 -1.60
CA MET A 198 -13.37 -6.51 -1.39
C MET A 198 -13.09 -8.00 -1.46
N LEU A 199 -13.74 -8.80 -0.60
CA LEU A 199 -13.60 -10.25 -0.64
C LEU A 199 -14.43 -10.84 -1.78
N PHE A 200 -13.79 -11.63 -2.63
CA PHE A 200 -14.45 -12.45 -3.63
C PHE A 200 -14.26 -13.92 -3.29
N THR A 201 -15.30 -14.71 -3.53
CA THR A 201 -15.33 -16.15 -3.23
C THR A 201 -15.83 -16.96 -4.42
N GLY A 202 -15.48 -18.24 -4.46
CA GLY A 202 -16.05 -19.22 -5.38
C GLY A 202 -15.19 -19.54 -6.59
N TRP A 203 -15.77 -20.22 -7.58
CA TRP A 203 -15.01 -20.89 -8.65
C TRP A 203 -14.12 -19.96 -9.48
N ARG A 204 -14.49 -18.68 -9.64
CA ARG A 204 -13.66 -17.70 -10.36
C ARG A 204 -12.40 -17.34 -9.57
N ALA A 205 -12.53 -17.16 -8.25
CA ALA A 205 -11.37 -16.97 -7.39
C ALA A 205 -10.43 -18.18 -7.48
N GLU A 206 -10.98 -19.39 -7.41
CA GLU A 206 -10.20 -20.64 -7.51
C GLU A 206 -9.49 -20.78 -8.86
N LEU A 207 -10.21 -20.53 -9.96
CA LEU A 207 -9.67 -20.68 -11.31
C LEU A 207 -8.53 -19.67 -11.58
N CYS A 208 -8.70 -18.43 -11.13
CA CYS A 208 -7.75 -17.35 -11.40
C CYS A 208 -6.55 -17.34 -10.45
N THR A 209 -6.73 -17.80 -9.20
CA THR A 209 -5.73 -17.62 -8.15
C THR A 209 -5.29 -18.88 -7.43
N GLY A 210 -5.98 -20.00 -7.67
CA GLY A 210 -5.81 -21.24 -6.93
C GLY A 210 -6.32 -21.18 -5.49
N GLN A 211 -7.06 -20.13 -5.10
CA GLN A 211 -7.62 -19.94 -3.76
C GLN A 211 -9.14 -19.78 -3.81
N ALA A 212 -9.84 -20.33 -2.82
CA ALA A 212 -11.30 -20.23 -2.71
C ALA A 212 -11.78 -18.80 -2.42
N GLU A 213 -10.92 -17.99 -1.82
CA GLU A 213 -11.20 -16.62 -1.39
C GLU A 213 -10.02 -15.72 -1.75
N VAL A 214 -10.32 -14.54 -2.29
CA VAL A 214 -9.33 -13.58 -2.78
C VAL A 214 -9.78 -12.14 -2.50
N LEU A 215 -8.83 -11.30 -2.13
CA LEU A 215 -9.02 -9.87 -1.94
C LEU A 215 -8.72 -9.11 -3.24
N VAL A 216 -9.73 -8.41 -3.77
CA VAL A 216 -9.69 -7.67 -5.03
C VAL A 216 -9.84 -6.18 -4.78
N ALA A 217 -8.93 -5.35 -5.31
CA ALA A 217 -8.98 -3.90 -5.10
C ALA A 217 -10.17 -3.26 -5.84
N ALA A 218 -10.90 -2.35 -5.18
CA ALA A 218 -12.08 -1.68 -5.73
C ALA A 218 -11.82 -0.98 -7.08
N LYS A 219 -10.63 -0.38 -7.26
CA LYS A 219 -10.25 0.28 -8.52
C LYS A 219 -10.17 -0.68 -9.70
N HIS A 220 -9.89 -1.97 -9.48
CA HIS A 220 -9.84 -2.98 -10.53
C HIS A 220 -11.24 -3.41 -10.98
N LEU A 221 -12.26 -3.15 -10.15
CA LEU A 221 -13.67 -3.44 -10.42
C LEU A 221 -14.38 -2.30 -11.17
N VAL A 222 -13.77 -1.11 -11.25
CA VAL A 222 -14.37 0.05 -11.92
C VAL A 222 -14.65 -0.27 -13.39
N GLY A 223 -15.89 0.00 -13.81
CA GLY A 223 -16.38 -0.30 -15.15
C GLY A 223 -17.28 -1.54 -15.20
N GLN A 224 -17.31 -2.33 -14.13
CA GLN A 224 -18.33 -3.37 -13.96
C GLN A 224 -19.70 -2.76 -13.65
N PRO A 225 -20.81 -3.46 -13.96
CA PRO A 225 -22.15 -3.00 -13.61
C PRO A 225 -22.26 -2.64 -12.12
N GLY A 226 -22.72 -1.43 -11.81
CA GLY A 226 -22.88 -0.96 -10.43
C GLY A 226 -21.61 -0.41 -9.76
N ILE A 227 -20.44 -0.44 -10.42
CA ILE A 227 -19.16 0.00 -9.83
C ILE A 227 -18.53 1.12 -10.65
N THR A 228 -18.46 2.33 -10.07
CA THR A 228 -17.96 3.53 -10.77
C THR A 228 -17.04 4.36 -9.89
N ARG A 229 -16.16 5.17 -10.50
CA ARG A 229 -15.46 6.23 -9.77
C ARG A 229 -16.43 7.35 -9.45
N ALA A 230 -16.35 7.89 -8.23
CA ALA A 230 -17.20 8.97 -7.74
C ALA A 230 -16.35 10.17 -7.25
N PRO A 231 -15.78 10.98 -8.16
CA PRO A 231 -14.97 12.13 -7.78
C PRO A 231 -15.75 13.14 -6.94
N VAL A 232 -15.11 13.67 -5.92
CA VAL A 232 -15.63 14.71 -5.02
C VAL A 232 -14.52 15.73 -4.73
N ASP A 233 -14.87 16.92 -4.26
CA ASP A 233 -13.85 17.93 -3.93
C ASP A 233 -12.97 17.47 -2.77
N GLU A 234 -13.61 16.95 -1.72
CA GLU A 234 -12.94 16.47 -0.52
C GLU A 234 -13.61 15.19 -0.03
N VAL A 235 -12.82 14.25 0.48
CA VAL A 235 -13.31 13.01 1.08
C VAL A 235 -12.57 12.73 2.38
N ASP A 236 -13.35 12.32 3.38
CA ASP A 236 -12.83 11.74 4.60
C ASP A 236 -12.67 10.23 4.43
N TYR A 237 -11.47 9.76 4.72
CA TYR A 237 -11.10 8.36 4.68
C TYR A 237 -10.79 7.85 6.08
N ILE A 238 -11.45 6.75 6.46
CA ILE A 238 -11.40 6.17 7.81
C ILE A 238 -10.82 4.75 7.75
N HIS A 239 -9.86 4.47 8.63
CA HIS A 239 -9.13 3.21 8.72
C HIS A 239 -9.46 2.48 10.01
N LEU A 240 -9.64 1.16 9.94
CA LEU A 240 -9.94 0.31 11.09
C LEU A 240 -8.84 -0.75 11.25
N LEU A 241 -8.06 -0.66 12.33
CA LEU A 241 -6.97 -1.60 12.63
C LEU A 241 -7.34 -2.52 13.79
N PHE A 242 -6.98 -3.79 13.67
CA PHE A 242 -7.10 -4.83 14.69
C PHE A 242 -5.72 -5.43 15.02
N ASP A 243 -5.68 -6.37 15.97
CA ASP A 243 -4.44 -7.11 16.28
C ASP A 243 -3.92 -7.94 15.09
N ARG A 244 -4.83 -8.32 14.19
CA ARG A 244 -4.56 -9.09 12.98
C ARG A 244 -5.21 -8.38 11.80
N HIS A 245 -4.81 -8.78 10.60
CA HIS A 245 -5.63 -8.45 9.44
C HIS A 245 -6.94 -9.21 9.54
N GLU A 246 -8.07 -8.52 9.54
CA GLU A 246 -9.39 -9.13 9.65
C GLU A 246 -10.20 -8.87 8.39
N ILE A 247 -11.10 -9.80 8.07
CA ILE A 247 -12.19 -9.53 7.14
C ILE A 247 -13.39 -9.07 7.97
N ILE A 248 -13.90 -7.87 7.68
CA ILE A 248 -15.05 -7.27 8.35
C ILE A 248 -16.21 -7.06 7.37
N PHE A 249 -17.37 -6.65 7.87
CA PHE A 249 -18.55 -6.43 7.03
C PHE A 249 -18.90 -4.94 6.98
N ALA A 250 -18.79 -4.35 5.79
CA ALA A 250 -19.20 -2.98 5.50
C ALA A 250 -20.41 -2.98 4.57
N GLU A 251 -21.51 -2.35 4.99
CA GLU A 251 -22.82 -2.44 4.34
C GLU A 251 -23.23 -3.89 4.04
N ASN A 252 -22.91 -4.81 4.98
CA ASN A 252 -23.11 -6.26 4.89
C ASN A 252 -22.18 -7.02 3.91
N THR A 253 -21.28 -6.34 3.19
CA THR A 253 -20.31 -6.98 2.29
C THR A 253 -18.97 -7.24 2.99
N PRO A 254 -18.34 -8.42 2.81
CA PRO A 254 -17.03 -8.69 3.40
C PRO A 254 -15.91 -7.89 2.71
N THR A 255 -15.10 -7.18 3.50
CA THR A 255 -13.99 -6.33 3.06
C THR A 255 -12.80 -6.48 4.00
N GLU A 256 -11.62 -6.06 3.56
CA GLU A 256 -10.44 -6.03 4.40
C GLU A 256 -10.48 -4.94 5.49
N SER A 257 -9.89 -5.22 6.65
CA SER A 257 -9.50 -4.19 7.62
C SER A 257 -8.22 -3.49 7.18
N PHE A 258 -7.80 -2.45 7.90
CA PHE A 258 -6.49 -1.86 7.67
C PHE A 258 -5.38 -2.88 7.99
N TYR A 259 -4.57 -3.20 6.98
CA TYR A 259 -3.35 -3.97 7.14
C TYR A 259 -2.12 -3.03 7.13
N PRO A 260 -1.38 -2.91 8.24
CA PRO A 260 -0.15 -2.15 8.33
C PRO A 260 1.01 -2.96 7.69
N GLY A 261 0.90 -3.24 6.40
CA GLY A 261 2.00 -3.81 5.63
C GLY A 261 3.19 -2.85 5.60
N SER A 262 4.40 -3.41 5.43
CA SER A 262 5.67 -2.68 5.51
C SER A 262 5.75 -1.43 4.61
N GLU A 263 5.01 -1.40 3.51
CA GLU A 263 5.08 -0.37 2.48
C GLU A 263 4.03 0.76 2.65
N ILE A 264 2.82 0.46 3.16
CA ILE A 264 1.68 1.42 3.21
C ILE A 264 1.87 2.51 4.27
N LEU A 265 2.48 2.13 5.39
CA LEU A 265 2.76 3.03 6.51
C LEU A 265 3.91 4.02 6.20
N ALA A 266 4.76 3.75 5.20
CA ALA A 266 5.86 4.65 4.85
C ALA A 266 5.38 5.90 4.08
N ALA A 267 4.25 5.81 3.36
CA ALA A 267 3.72 6.87 2.50
C ALA A 267 2.98 8.00 3.25
N ASP A 268 2.54 7.77 4.49
CA ASP A 268 1.88 8.79 5.34
C ASP A 268 2.55 8.90 6.72
N ARG A 269 3.48 9.84 6.82
CA ARG A 269 4.31 10.07 8.01
C ARG A 269 3.50 10.45 9.27
N ALA A 270 2.37 11.15 9.13
CA ALA A 270 1.58 11.57 10.29
C ALA A 270 0.79 10.38 10.85
N MET A 271 0.14 9.64 9.96
CA MET A 271 -0.56 8.40 10.29
C MET A 271 0.40 7.36 10.87
N PHE A 272 1.58 7.20 10.26
CA PHE A 272 2.62 6.30 10.75
C PHE A 272 3.06 6.63 12.17
N ASN A 273 3.43 7.88 12.43
CA ASN A 273 3.90 8.30 13.75
C ASN A 273 2.82 8.11 14.82
N GLU A 274 1.55 8.33 14.46
CA GLU A 274 0.42 8.11 15.37
C GLU A 274 0.21 6.62 15.65
N VAL A 275 0.14 5.79 14.61
CA VAL A 275 -0.04 4.34 14.73
C VAL A 275 1.12 3.71 15.50
N VAL A 276 2.37 4.06 15.21
CA VAL A 276 3.56 3.56 15.92
C VAL A 276 3.62 4.04 17.37
N ARG A 277 3.15 5.26 17.67
CA ARG A 277 3.08 5.77 19.05
C ARG A 277 2.08 4.98 19.90
N ILE A 278 0.98 4.53 19.30
CA ILE A 278 -0.09 3.80 20.00
C ILE A 278 0.22 2.29 20.02
N PHE A 279 0.82 1.76 18.95
CA PHE A 279 1.19 0.35 18.74
C PHE A 279 2.68 0.23 18.36
N PRO A 280 3.63 0.38 19.31
CA PRO A 280 5.06 0.22 19.01
C PRO A 280 5.39 -1.18 18.46
N GLU A 281 4.62 -2.20 18.82
CA GLU A 281 4.68 -3.56 18.28
C GLU A 281 4.31 -3.68 16.80
N ILE A 282 3.69 -2.67 16.20
CA ILE A 282 3.43 -2.67 14.74
C ILE A 282 4.75 -2.64 13.96
N LEU A 283 5.82 -2.06 14.53
CA LEU A 283 7.18 -2.13 13.99
C LEU A 283 7.70 -3.57 13.97
N ARG A 284 7.24 -4.41 14.89
CA ARG A 284 7.58 -5.83 14.97
C ARG A 284 6.74 -6.67 14.00
N ILE A 285 5.44 -6.44 13.91
CA ILE A 285 4.55 -7.03 12.87
C ILE A 285 5.09 -6.76 11.46
N ARG A 286 5.62 -5.55 11.27
CA ARG A 286 6.28 -5.10 10.05
C ARG A 286 7.61 -5.79 9.77
N ALA A 287 8.44 -5.99 10.81
CA ALA A 287 9.70 -6.71 10.69
C ALA A 287 9.51 -8.22 10.47
N GLU A 288 8.41 -8.79 10.98
CA GLU A 288 8.12 -10.23 10.92
C GLU A 288 7.20 -10.63 9.74
N GLY A 289 6.58 -9.66 9.06
CA GLY A 289 5.68 -9.89 7.93
C GLY A 289 4.40 -10.64 8.34
N ALA A 290 3.53 -10.00 9.13
CA ALA A 290 2.29 -10.64 9.58
C ALA A 290 1.46 -11.18 8.40
N PRO A 291 0.79 -12.33 8.56
CA PRO A 291 -0.01 -12.89 7.49
C PRO A 291 -1.23 -12.01 7.22
N VAL A 292 -1.46 -11.69 5.94
CA VAL A 292 -2.74 -11.14 5.49
C VAL A 292 -3.83 -12.20 5.64
N ALA A 293 -5.03 -11.77 6.05
CA ALA A 293 -6.19 -12.64 6.22
C ALA A 293 -6.48 -13.56 5.01
N ARG A 294 -6.28 -13.06 3.79
CA ARG A 294 -6.49 -13.78 2.52
C ARG A 294 -5.47 -13.35 1.47
N ARG A 295 -5.32 -14.17 0.41
CA ARG A 295 -4.48 -13.85 -0.75
C ARG A 295 -4.99 -12.57 -1.42
N ILE A 296 -4.05 -11.68 -1.72
CA ILE A 296 -4.31 -10.47 -2.51
C ILE A 296 -4.18 -10.85 -3.99
N GLY A 297 -5.20 -10.54 -4.79
CA GLY A 297 -5.18 -10.77 -6.23
C GLY A 297 -4.32 -9.75 -6.99
N GLN A 298 -3.81 -10.16 -8.15
CA GLN A 298 -3.11 -9.25 -9.06
C GLN A 298 -4.10 -8.63 -10.05
N ARG A 299 -3.81 -7.42 -10.57
CA ARG A 299 -4.73 -6.67 -11.46
C ARG A 299 -5.30 -7.50 -12.62
N HIS A 300 -4.49 -8.36 -13.24
CA HIS A 300 -4.93 -9.19 -14.35
C HIS A 300 -5.85 -10.34 -13.90
N GLU A 301 -5.64 -10.89 -12.71
CA GLU A 301 -6.51 -11.89 -12.08
C GLU A 301 -7.83 -11.24 -11.63
N ASP A 302 -7.75 -10.09 -10.98
CA ASP A 302 -8.88 -9.33 -10.44
C ASP A 302 -9.95 -9.01 -11.50
N ARG A 303 -9.52 -8.58 -12.69
CA ARG A 303 -10.42 -8.30 -13.82
C ARG A 303 -11.15 -9.54 -14.32
N LEU A 304 -10.51 -10.70 -14.28
CA LEU A 304 -11.11 -11.97 -14.69
C LEU A 304 -12.08 -12.52 -13.62
N ILE A 305 -11.77 -12.27 -12.35
CA ILE A 305 -12.63 -12.67 -11.22
C ILE A 305 -13.93 -11.87 -11.22
N ALA A 306 -13.84 -10.58 -11.58
CA ALA A 306 -14.96 -9.65 -11.58
C ALA A 306 -15.89 -9.76 -12.82
N SER A 307 -15.45 -10.37 -13.92
CA SER A 307 -16.25 -10.60 -15.13
C SER A 307 -17.11 -11.86 -15.00
#